data_AF-A0A563U1Q0-F1
#
_entry.id   AF-A0A563U1Q0-F1
#
_cell.length_a   1.000
_cell.length_b   1.000
_cell.length_c   1.000
_cell.angle_alpha   90.00
_cell.angle_beta   90.00
_cell.angle_gamma   90.00
#
_symmetry.space_group_name_H-M   'P 1'
#
loop_
_entity.id
_entity.type
_entity.pdbx_description
1 polymer ?
#
loop_
_entity_poly.entity_id
_entity_poly.type
_entity_poly.pdbx_seq_one_letter_code
_entity_poly.pdbx_strand_id
1 'polypeptide(L)'
;MAPTIYSVFYHSPDGFLVCRTDFDNLEEAENFLQTKLFIFDGAEFHFMLKDGRFLVKGEPRERTEKFYAESMRYAVEIPAKEINKSS
;
A
#
# COMPACT_ATOMS: atom_id res chain seq x y z
N MET A 1 -13.02 20.77 1.59
CA MET A 1 -12.69 19.62 0.72
C MET A 1 -11.97 18.62 1.61
N ALA A 2 -12.35 17.34 1.58
CA ALA A 2 -11.58 16.32 2.30
C ALA A 2 -10.17 16.23 1.68
N PRO A 3 -9.12 15.98 2.48
CA PRO A 3 -7.80 15.75 1.94
C PRO A 3 -7.85 14.54 0.99
N THR A 4 -7.16 14.65 -0.15
CA THR A 4 -7.01 13.53 -1.07
C THR A 4 -5.99 12.57 -0.48
N ILE A 5 -6.33 11.29 -0.36
CA ILE A 5 -5.46 10.28 0.25
C ILE A 5 -5.11 9.22 -0.79
N TYR A 6 -3.83 8.85 -0.84
CA TYR A 6 -3.33 7.74 -1.65
C TYR A 6 -2.93 6.59 -0.73
N SER A 7 -3.65 5.47 -0.81
CA SER A 7 -3.42 4.28 0.00
C SER A 7 -2.70 3.22 -0.82
N VAL A 8 -1.52 2.81 -0.38
CA VAL A 8 -0.72 1.74 -0.98
C VAL A 8 -0.95 0.44 -0.22
N PHE A 9 -1.34 -0.61 -0.94
CA PHE A 9 -1.54 -1.95 -0.40
C PHE A 9 -0.43 -2.88 -0.90
N TYR A 10 0.15 -3.64 0.02
CA TYR A 10 1.27 -4.54 -0.27
C TYR A 10 1.34 -5.67 0.76
N HIS A 11 2.00 -6.77 0.43
CA HIS A 11 2.36 -7.78 1.43
C HIS A 11 3.64 -7.41 2.17
N SER A 12 3.68 -7.72 3.47
CA SER A 12 4.90 -7.67 4.27
C SER A 12 6.03 -8.49 3.61
N PRO A 13 7.30 -8.13 3.84
CA PRO A 13 8.48 -8.94 3.51
C PRO A 13 8.36 -10.45 3.76
N ASP A 14 7.72 -10.80 4.87
CA ASP A 14 7.49 -12.17 5.32
C ASP A 14 6.26 -12.85 4.67
N GLY A 15 5.44 -12.08 3.93
CA GLY A 15 4.28 -12.57 3.17
C GLY A 15 3.05 -12.93 3.99
N PHE A 16 3.05 -12.72 5.32
CA PHE A 16 1.94 -13.13 6.18
C PHE A 16 0.81 -12.11 6.26
N LEU A 17 1.10 -10.82 6.02
CA LEU A 17 0.15 -9.74 6.27
C LEU A 17 0.01 -8.83 5.06
N VAL A 18 -1.24 -8.44 4.77
CA VAL A 18 -1.52 -7.29 3.91
C VAL A 18 -1.31 -6.03 4.74
N CYS A 19 -0.53 -5.11 4.22
CA CYS A 19 -0.21 -3.83 4.80
C CYS A 19 -0.87 -2.71 3.99
N ARG A 20 -1.25 -1.63 4.66
CA ARG A 20 -1.72 -0.38 4.04
C ARG A 20 -0.90 0.78 4.56
N THR A 21 -0.42 1.62 3.66
CA THR A 21 0.22 2.90 4.00
C THR A 21 -0.45 4.03 3.24
N ASP A 22 -0.83 5.09 3.96
CA ASP A 22 -1.50 6.26 3.39
C ASP A 22 -0.51 7.43 3.19
N PHE A 23 -0.73 8.17 2.11
CA PHE A 23 0.07 9.32 1.68
C PHE A 23 -0.84 10.49 1.28
N ASP A 24 -0.37 11.71 1.52
CA ASP A 24 -1.12 12.94 1.22
C ASP A 24 -1.06 13.33 -0.27
N ASN A 25 -0.09 12.78 -1.02
CA ASN A 25 0.06 13.04 -2.44
C ASN A 25 0.57 11.81 -3.20
N LEU A 26 0.37 11.81 -4.52
CA LEU A 26 0.72 10.70 -5.40
C LEU A 26 2.22 10.47 -5.47
N GLU A 27 3.01 11.55 -5.50
CA GLU A 27 4.47 11.48 -5.64
C GLU A 27 5.11 10.73 -4.46
N GLU A 28 4.68 11.02 -3.23
CA GLU A 28 5.11 10.28 -2.04
C GLU A 28 4.75 8.80 -2.10
N ALA A 29 3.52 8.50 -2.52
CA ALA A 29 3.05 7.12 -2.68
C ALA A 29 3.86 6.35 -3.75
N GLU A 30 4.27 7.02 -4.83
CA GLU A 30 5.13 6.41 -5.86
C GLU A 30 6.58 6.27 -5.40
N ASN A 31 7.12 7.27 -4.70
CA ASN A 31 8.46 7.21 -4.10
C ASN A 31 8.54 6.08 -3.06
N PHE A 32 7.47 5.83 -2.32
CA PHE A 32 7.38 4.71 -1.39
C PHE A 32 7.60 3.35 -2.06
N LEU A 33 7.07 3.13 -3.26
CA LEU A 33 7.26 1.89 -4.02
C LEU A 33 8.71 1.68 -4.48
N GLN A 34 9.54 2.72 -4.46
CA GLN A 34 10.96 2.67 -4.79
C GLN A 34 11.86 2.52 -3.54
N THR A 35 11.26 2.36 -2.36
CA THR A 35 12.02 2.21 -1.11
C THR A 35 12.67 0.83 -1.00
N LYS A 36 13.61 0.73 -0.06
CA LYS A 36 14.30 -0.52 0.27
C LYS A 36 13.33 -1.66 0.59
N LEU A 37 12.17 -1.33 1.16
CA LEU A 37 11.13 -2.28 1.54
C LEU A 37 10.70 -3.19 0.37
N PHE A 38 10.50 -2.60 -0.81
CA PHE A 38 10.06 -3.32 -2.01
C PHE A 38 11.24 -3.88 -2.82
N ILE A 39 12.38 -3.20 -2.80
CA ILE A 39 13.53 -3.56 -3.64
C ILE A 39 14.39 -4.65 -2.99
N PHE A 40 14.59 -4.59 -1.67
CA PHE A 40 15.53 -5.45 -0.95
C PHE A 40 14.87 -6.29 0.14
N ASP A 41 13.88 -5.74 0.84
CA ASP A 41 13.26 -6.45 1.95
C ASP A 41 12.13 -7.38 1.47
N GLY A 42 11.78 -7.38 0.18
CA GLY A 42 10.88 -8.38 -0.41
C GLY A 42 9.40 -8.13 -0.22
N ALA A 43 8.98 -6.92 0.16
CA ALA A 43 7.57 -6.55 0.16
C ALA A 43 6.98 -6.61 -1.26
N GLU A 44 5.80 -7.19 -1.40
CA GLU A 44 5.14 -7.33 -2.71
C GLU A 44 4.03 -6.29 -2.86
N PHE A 45 4.21 -5.33 -3.78
CA PHE A 45 3.17 -4.35 -4.09
C PHE A 45 1.96 -5.00 -4.77
N HIS A 46 0.76 -4.67 -4.30
CA HIS A 46 -0.49 -5.12 -4.92
C HIS A 46 -1.14 -4.01 -5.75
N PHE A 47 -1.60 -2.95 -5.08
CA PHE A 47 -2.35 -1.88 -5.72
C PHE A 47 -2.34 -0.59 -4.89
N MET A 48 -2.68 0.51 -5.55
CA MET A 48 -2.81 1.83 -4.95
C MET A 48 -4.20 2.39 -5.22
N LEU A 49 -4.84 2.91 -4.18
CA LEU A 49 -6.14 3.56 -4.25
C LEU A 49 -6.04 5.04 -3.95
N LYS A 50 -6.78 5.85 -4.70
CA LYS A 50 -7.08 7.24 -4.39
C LYS A 50 -8.43 7.31 -3.69
N ASP A 51 -8.45 8.01 -2.56
CA ASP A 51 -9.62 8.22 -1.69
C ASP A 51 -10.29 6.90 -1.27
N GLY A 52 -9.51 5.81 -1.19
CA GLY A 52 -9.96 4.46 -0.88
C GLY A 52 -10.95 3.86 -1.89
N ARG A 53 -11.11 4.46 -3.08
CA ARG A 53 -12.15 4.07 -4.06
C ARG A 53 -11.62 3.90 -5.48
N PHE A 54 -10.68 4.73 -5.90
CA PHE A 54 -10.25 4.77 -7.30
C PHE A 54 -8.88 4.09 -7.45
N LEU A 55 -8.80 3.02 -8.24
CA LEU A 55 -7.54 2.37 -8.56
C LEU A 55 -6.65 3.31 -9.38
N VAL A 56 -5.48 3.63 -8.81
CA VAL A 56 -4.46 4.46 -9.45
C VAL A 56 -3.40 3.61 -10.13
N LYS A 57 -2.94 2.54 -9.46
CA LYS A 57 -1.81 1.72 -9.91
C LYS A 57 -1.90 0.29 -9.37
N GLY A 58 -1.26 -0.64 -10.08
CA GLY A 58 -1.17 -2.05 -9.72
C GLY A 58 -2.17 -2.92 -10.45
N GLU A 59 -1.84 -4.20 -10.58
CA GLU A 59 -2.73 -5.23 -11.08
C GLU A 59 -3.01 -6.20 -9.93
N PRO A 60 -4.20 -6.19 -9.32
CA PRO A 60 -4.52 -7.17 -8.30
C PRO A 60 -4.43 -8.56 -8.93
N ARG A 61 -3.43 -9.35 -8.48
CA ARG A 61 -3.19 -10.72 -8.95
C ARG A 61 -4.44 -11.58 -8.86
N GLU A 62 -5.24 -11.34 -7.83
CA GLU A 62 -6.61 -11.82 -7.72
C GLU A 62 -7.58 -10.67 -7.95
N ARG A 63 -8.11 -10.57 -9.18
CA ARG A 63 -9.26 -9.69 -9.51
C ARG A 63 -10.57 -10.21 -8.90
N THR A 64 -10.54 -10.74 -7.69
CA THR A 64 -11.77 -11.03 -6.96
C THR A 64 -12.10 -9.82 -6.11
N GLU A 65 -13.32 -9.30 -6.24
CA GLU A 65 -13.83 -8.24 -5.34
C GLU A 65 -13.63 -8.60 -3.87
N LYS A 66 -13.62 -9.90 -3.56
CA LYS A 66 -13.33 -10.46 -2.25
C LYS A 66 -11.92 -10.10 -1.75
N PHE A 67 -10.87 -10.32 -2.55
CA PHE A 67 -9.49 -9.98 -2.15
C PHE A 67 -9.34 -8.48 -1.88
N TYR A 68 -10.00 -7.64 -2.68
CA TYR A 68 -10.02 -6.20 -2.51
C TYR A 68 -10.71 -5.79 -1.20
N ALA A 69 -11.90 -6.34 -0.95
CA ALA A 69 -12.66 -6.08 0.27
C ALA A 69 -11.95 -6.60 1.53
N GLU A 70 -11.29 -7.75 1.45
CA GLU A 70 -10.52 -8.32 2.56
C GLU A 70 -9.23 -7.53 2.82
N SER A 71 -8.51 -7.14 1.77
CA SER A 71 -7.33 -6.26 1.89
C SER A 71 -7.70 -4.92 2.53
N MET A 72 -8.80 -4.30 2.11
CA MET A 72 -9.29 -3.07 2.75
C MET A 72 -9.71 -3.26 4.21
N ARG A 73 -10.25 -4.44 4.56
CA ARG A 73 -10.83 -4.70 5.88
C ARG A 73 -9.80 -5.16 6.91
N TYR A 74 -8.79 -5.91 6.48
CA TYR A 74 -7.84 -6.59 7.34
C TYR A 74 -6.39 -6.13 7.13
N ALA A 75 -6.15 -5.15 6.26
CA ALA A 75 -4.81 -4.59 6.14
C ALA A 75 -4.36 -3.97 7.47
N VAL A 76 -3.12 -4.29 7.85
CA VAL A 76 -2.43 -3.64 8.95
C VAL A 76 -1.98 -2.26 8.47
N GLU A 77 -2.43 -1.21 9.14
CA GLU A 77 -2.02 0.15 8.82
C GLU A 77 -0.58 0.38 9.30
N ILE A 78 0.31 0.70 8.36
CA ILE A 78 1.70 1.04 8.63
C ILE A 78 1.89 2.49 8.18
N PRO A 79 1.96 3.46 9.11
CA PRO A 79 2.21 4.86 8.77
C PRO A 79 3.56 5.05 8.09
N ALA A 80 3.63 5.92 7.07
CA ALA A 80 4.86 6.20 6.34
C ALA A 80 6.04 6.63 7.25
N LYS A 81 5.74 7.27 8.39
CA LYS A 81 6.72 7.69 9.40
C LYS A 81 7.42 6.53 10.11
N GLU A 82 6.81 5.35 10.16
CA GLU A 82 7.38 4.17 10.80
C GLU A 82 8.33 3.41 9.88
N ILE A 83 8.13 3.51 8.57
CA ILE A 83 8.95 2.83 7.56
C ILE A 83 10.40 3.35 7.58
N ASN A 84 10.57 4.66 7.82
CA ASN A 84 11.89 5.28 7.91
C ASN A 84 12.60 5.10 9.27
N LYS A 85 11.92 4.56 10.30
CA LYS A 85 12.54 4.34 11.61
C LYS A 85 13.37 3.06 11.70
N SER A 86 13.21 2.15 10.75
CA SER A 86 13.97 0.88 10.71
C SER A 86 15.36 1.02 10.08
N SER A 87 15.90 2.24 10.00
CA SER A 87 17.28 2.52 9.52
C SER A 87 18.27 2.59 10.66
#